data_AF-A0A0A9W4G5-F1
#
_entry.id   AF-A0A0A9W4G5-F1
#
_cell.length_a   1.000
_cell.length_b   1.000
_cell.length_c   1.000
_cell.angle_alpha   90.00
_cell.angle_beta   90.00
_cell.angle_gamma   90.00
#
_symmetry.space_group_name_H-M   'P 1'
#
loop_
_entity.id
_entity.type
_entity.pdbx_description
1 polymer ?
#
loop_
_entity_poly.entity_id
_entity_poly.type
_entity_poly.pdbx_seq_one_letter_code
_entity_poly.pdbx_strand_id
1 'polypeptide(L)'
;TKQFLKVLTEAIEASSKVLEEKKGKAKTPWITPAIIKSIKRRELLGAKLDKQPFNSKLKSYFLTYRNKLTSVIRQAKSDFYRSNIERKKGDPKKTWRVINEVIGKNKNVEEIKKITQDGVNFVEAKVNGKSVGDIINNYFVEVGEKNCRALGQDDSSLVYVRDSLNYDIFKFGSISVDDVRLAIRSLRG
;
A
#
# COMPACT_ATOMS: atom_id res chain seq x y z
N THR A 1 10.82 28.43 53.97
CA THR A 1 11.49 27.69 52.86
C THR A 1 10.81 26.36 52.54
N LYS A 2 10.56 25.45 53.49
CA LYS A 2 9.89 24.15 53.20
C LYS A 2 8.47 24.27 52.62
N GLN A 3 7.66 25.20 53.14
CA GLN A 3 6.30 25.45 52.65
C GLN A 3 6.27 25.96 51.21
N PHE A 4 7.22 26.81 50.83
CA PHE A 4 7.34 27.34 49.47
C PHE A 4 7.67 26.23 48.46
N LEU A 5 8.62 25.34 48.80
CA LEU A 5 8.96 24.20 47.94
C LEU A 5 7.77 23.27 47.71
N LYS A 6 6.94 23.06 48.73
CA LYS A 6 5.73 22.24 48.63
C LYS A 6 4.72 22.81 47.63
N VAL A 7 4.42 24.10 47.75
CA VAL A 7 3.50 24.80 46.84
C VAL A 7 4.04 24.80 45.41
N LEU A 8 5.36 24.97 45.25
CA LEU A 8 6.00 24.92 43.94
C LEU A 8 5.87 23.54 43.28
N THR A 9 6.12 22.45 44.01
CA THR A 9 5.97 21.09 43.48
C THR A 9 4.52 20.77 43.13
N GLU A 10 3.56 21.18 43.97
CA GLU A 10 2.13 20.98 43.71
C GLU A 10 1.68 21.74 42.44
N ALA A 11 2.16 22.97 42.25
CA ALA A 11 1.86 23.74 41.03
C ALA A 11 2.49 23.13 39.77
N ILE A 12 3.70 22.57 39.86
CA ILE A 12 4.37 21.88 38.75
C ILE A 12 3.62 20.60 38.38
N GLU A 13 3.21 19.80 39.37
CA GLU A 13 2.45 18.57 39.12
C GLU A 13 1.06 18.85 38.56
N ALA A 14 0.35 19.85 39.09
CA ALA A 14 -0.98 20.23 38.59
C ALA A 14 -0.94 20.80 37.16
N SER A 15 0.17 21.44 36.77
CA SER A 15 0.34 22.05 35.45
C SER A 15 1.07 21.16 34.43
N SER A 16 1.68 20.06 34.88
CA SER A 16 2.46 19.17 34.01
C SER A 16 1.72 17.87 33.75
N LYS A 17 1.77 17.40 32.50
CA LYS A 17 1.28 16.07 32.12
C LYS A 17 2.47 15.18 31.84
N VAL A 18 2.66 14.12 32.62
CA VAL A 18 3.69 13.12 32.34
C VAL A 18 3.29 12.37 31.08
N LEU A 19 4.01 12.63 29.99
CA LEU A 19 3.90 11.86 28.77
C LEU A 19 4.89 10.70 28.87
N GLU A 20 4.39 9.49 29.04
CA GLU A 20 5.15 8.27 28.84
C GLU A 20 5.76 8.31 27.44
N GLU A 21 7.09 8.33 27.36
CA GLU A 21 7.81 8.26 26.09
C GLU A 21 7.56 6.86 25.52
N LYS A 22 6.52 6.73 24.68
CA LYS A 22 6.29 5.49 23.93
C LYS A 22 7.52 5.30 23.06
N LYS A 23 8.42 4.39 23.47
CA LYS A 23 9.52 3.90 22.63
C LYS A 23 8.90 3.20 21.43
N GLY A 24 8.49 3.99 20.44
CA GLY A 24 8.03 3.51 19.16
C GLY A 24 9.11 2.62 18.57
N LYS A 25 8.71 1.56 17.87
CA LYS A 25 9.66 0.75 17.09
C LYS A 25 10.48 1.73 16.24
N ALA A 26 11.81 1.63 16.35
CA ALA A 26 12.70 2.50 15.59
C ALA A 26 12.29 2.44 14.11
N LYS A 27 11.88 3.58 13.54
CA LYS A 27 11.35 3.67 12.17
C LYS A 27 12.36 3.18 11.11
N THR A 28 13.63 3.06 11.50
CA THR A 28 14.75 2.65 10.64
C THR A 28 15.72 1.72 11.39
N PRO A 29 15.40 0.42 11.56
CA PRO A 29 16.20 -0.51 12.34
C PRO A 29 17.61 -0.79 11.75
N TRP A 30 17.85 -0.45 10.48
CA TRP A 30 19.15 -0.57 9.82
C TRP A 30 20.10 0.61 10.07
N ILE A 31 19.67 1.65 10.80
CA ILE A 31 20.51 2.81 11.12
C ILE A 31 21.23 2.58 12.44
N THR A 32 22.55 2.37 12.37
CA THR A 32 23.40 2.15 13.55
C THR A 32 23.91 3.47 14.14
N PRO A 33 24.36 3.47 15.42
CA PRO A 33 25.01 4.65 16.01
C PRO A 33 26.21 5.17 15.20
N ALA A 34 26.94 4.28 14.53
CA ALA A 34 28.03 4.64 13.63
C ALA A 34 27.53 5.44 12.42
N ILE A 35 26.44 5.01 11.78
CA ILE A 35 25.80 5.72 10.67
C ILE A 35 25.31 7.10 11.13
N ILE A 36 24.72 7.19 12.33
CA ILE A 36 24.29 8.46 12.93
C ILE A 36 25.50 9.41 13.11
N LYS A 37 26.62 8.91 13.61
CA LYS A 37 27.86 9.69 13.75
C LYS A 37 28.36 10.18 12.37
N SER A 38 28.27 9.34 11.34
CA SER A 38 28.62 9.73 9.97
C SER A 38 27.67 10.78 9.39
N ILE A 39 26.37 10.69 9.67
CA ILE A 39 25.38 11.70 9.29
C ILE A 39 25.73 13.06 9.89
N LYS A 40 26.00 13.10 11.21
CA LYS A 40 26.43 14.33 11.90
C LYS A 40 27.70 14.90 11.28
N ARG A 41 28.67 14.06 10.93
CA ARG A 41 29.90 14.51 10.25
C ARG A 41 29.61 15.10 8.87
N ARG A 42 28.71 14.50 8.07
CA ARG A 42 28.29 15.07 6.78
C ARG A 42 27.68 16.46 6.98
N GLU A 43 26.82 16.63 7.97
CA GLU A 43 26.17 17.91 8.27
C GLU A 43 27.18 18.99 8.68
N LEU A 44 28.15 18.64 9.53
CA LEU A 44 29.25 19.54 9.88
C LEU A 44 30.09 19.94 8.67
N LEU A 45 30.33 19.02 7.73
CA LEU A 45 31.05 19.32 6.49
C LEU A 45 30.24 20.23 5.55
N GLY A 46 28.92 20.03 5.47
CA GLY A 46 28.01 20.91 4.74
C GLY A 46 28.04 22.34 5.29
N ALA A 47 27.85 22.48 6.60
CA ALA A 47 27.92 23.78 7.26
C ALA A 47 29.28 24.48 7.12
N LYS A 48 30.38 23.71 7.03
CA LYS A 48 31.72 24.27 6.72
C LYS A 48 31.82 24.75 5.27
N LEU A 49 31.26 23.99 4.32
CA LEU A 49 31.25 24.35 2.91
C LEU A 49 30.41 25.61 2.65
N ASP A 50 29.28 25.75 3.34
CA ASP A 50 28.43 26.95 3.25
C ASP A 50 29.17 28.22 3.69
N LYS A 51 30.06 28.09 4.69
CA LYS A 51 30.92 29.19 5.16
C LYS A 51 32.12 29.46 4.24
N GLN A 52 32.51 28.51 3.38
CA GLN A 52 33.68 28.59 2.51
C GLN A 52 33.34 28.09 1.10
N PRO A 53 32.45 28.78 0.37
CA PRO A 53 31.88 28.27 -0.88
C PRO A 53 32.92 28.09 -2.01
N PHE A 54 34.00 28.87 -1.99
CA PHE A 54 35.05 28.84 -3.00
C PHE A 54 36.15 27.79 -2.73
N ASN A 55 36.04 27.03 -1.64
CA ASN A 55 37.02 25.99 -1.30
C ASN A 55 36.74 24.69 -2.10
N SER A 56 37.38 24.57 -3.27
CA SER A 56 37.23 23.42 -4.18
C SER A 56 37.61 22.08 -3.54
N LYS A 57 38.66 22.06 -2.71
CA LYS A 57 39.12 20.86 -1.99
C LYS A 57 38.08 20.38 -0.98
N LEU A 58 37.49 21.30 -0.22
CA LEU A 58 36.43 20.99 0.75
C LEU A 58 35.17 20.49 0.05
N LYS A 59 34.78 21.12 -1.07
CA LYS A 59 33.65 20.69 -1.90
C LYS A 59 33.82 19.25 -2.39
N SER A 60 34.98 18.93 -2.96
CA SER A 60 35.30 17.57 -3.44
C SER A 60 35.26 16.54 -2.30
N TYR A 61 35.84 16.88 -1.14
CA TYR A 61 35.81 16.02 0.03
C TYR A 61 34.38 15.77 0.53
N PHE A 62 33.54 16.82 0.60
CA PHE A 62 32.15 16.71 1.01
C PHE A 62 31.34 15.80 0.08
N LEU A 63 31.48 15.96 -1.25
CA LEU A 63 30.79 15.13 -2.24
C LEU A 63 31.18 13.67 -2.11
N THR A 64 32.48 13.38 -1.99
CA THR A 64 33.01 12.03 -1.80
C THR A 64 32.46 11.40 -0.51
N TYR A 65 32.48 12.15 0.59
CA TYR A 65 31.94 11.72 1.87
C TYR A 65 30.44 11.44 1.81
N ARG A 66 29.66 12.34 1.20
CA ARG A 66 28.20 12.20 1.02
C ARG A 66 27.86 10.95 0.22
N ASN A 67 28.58 10.70 -0.87
CA ASN A 67 28.37 9.53 -1.72
C ASN A 67 28.73 8.24 -0.99
N LYS A 68 29.85 8.22 -0.26
CA LYS A 68 30.24 7.07 0.57
C LYS A 68 29.21 6.79 1.66
N LEU A 69 28.73 7.81 2.36
CA LEU A 69 27.67 7.66 3.36
C LEU A 69 26.37 7.11 2.76
N THR A 70 25.99 7.59 1.57
CA THR A 70 24.82 7.08 0.85
C THR A 70 24.98 5.60 0.51
N SER A 71 26.16 5.17 0.04
CA SER A 71 26.48 3.77 -0.20
C SER A 71 26.39 2.93 1.08
N VAL A 72 26.96 3.40 2.20
CA VAL A 72 26.90 2.71 3.49
C VAL A 72 25.46 2.54 3.98
N ILE A 73 24.61 3.58 3.88
CA ILE A 73 23.20 3.50 4.28
C ILE A 73 22.44 2.50 3.42
N ARG A 74 22.68 2.51 2.09
CA ARG A 74 22.06 1.54 1.16
C ARG A 74 22.46 0.12 1.50
N GLN A 75 23.75 -0.11 1.77
CA GLN A 75 24.29 -1.41 2.15
C GLN A 75 23.66 -1.90 3.46
N ALA A 76 23.66 -1.06 4.51
CA ALA A 76 23.07 -1.41 5.79
C ALA A 76 21.58 -1.77 5.68
N LYS A 77 20.83 -1.02 4.86
CA LYS A 77 19.42 -1.35 4.57
C LYS A 77 19.29 -2.69 3.85
N SER A 78 20.11 -2.93 2.83
CA SER A 78 20.11 -4.18 2.07
C SER A 78 20.42 -5.38 2.96
N ASP A 79 21.46 -5.28 3.79
CA ASP A 79 21.91 -6.35 4.67
C ASP A 79 20.87 -6.67 5.73
N PHE A 80 20.25 -5.64 6.32
CA PHE A 80 19.16 -5.82 7.26
C PHE A 80 17.99 -6.64 6.66
N TYR A 81 17.53 -6.27 5.46
CA TYR A 81 16.41 -6.98 4.83
C TYR A 81 16.82 -8.37 4.35
N ARG A 82 18.05 -8.54 3.84
CA ARG A 82 18.60 -9.86 3.48
C ARG A 82 18.57 -10.81 4.67
N SER A 83 19.16 -10.40 5.80
CA SER A 83 19.17 -11.22 7.02
C SER A 83 17.77 -11.47 7.58
N ASN A 84 16.84 -10.51 7.45
CA ASN A 84 15.47 -10.67 7.90
C ASN A 84 14.69 -11.70 7.06
N ILE A 85 14.95 -11.75 5.74
CA ILE A 85 14.39 -12.75 4.83
C ILE A 85 14.99 -14.13 5.10
N GLU A 86 16.33 -14.23 5.23
CA GLU A 86 17.01 -15.49 5.55
C GLU A 86 16.50 -16.11 6.85
N ARG A 87 16.32 -15.31 7.90
CA ARG A 87 15.77 -15.78 9.18
C ARG A 87 14.33 -16.29 9.08
N LYS A 88 13.58 -15.87 8.05
CA LYS A 88 12.19 -16.27 7.79
C LYS A 88 12.07 -17.32 6.68
N LYS A 89 13.20 -17.86 6.22
CA LYS A 89 13.25 -18.96 5.25
C LYS A 89 12.45 -20.15 5.79
N GLY A 90 11.59 -20.71 4.95
CA GLY A 90 10.65 -21.78 5.34
C GLY A 90 9.25 -21.29 5.71
N ASP A 91 9.03 -19.98 5.88
CA ASP A 91 7.69 -19.40 6.06
C ASP A 91 7.40 -18.37 4.94
N PRO A 92 6.78 -18.82 3.82
CA PRO A 92 6.46 -17.96 2.69
C PRO A 92 5.59 -16.76 3.08
N LYS A 93 4.66 -16.93 4.01
CA LYS A 93 3.75 -15.87 4.46
C LYS A 93 4.52 -14.76 5.18
N LYS A 94 5.44 -15.12 6.08
CA LYS A 94 6.30 -14.13 6.76
C LYS A 94 7.29 -13.47 5.79
N THR A 95 7.79 -14.22 4.81
CA THR A 95 8.70 -13.69 3.78
C THR A 95 7.99 -12.66 2.90
N TRP A 96 6.81 -13.00 2.39
CA TRP A 96 5.97 -12.08 1.61
C TRP A 96 5.56 -10.84 2.39
N ARG A 97 5.34 -10.96 3.71
CA ARG A 97 5.09 -9.79 4.57
C ARG A 97 6.26 -8.81 4.58
N VAL A 98 7.50 -9.31 4.69
CA VAL A 98 8.71 -8.46 4.63
C VAL A 98 8.87 -7.82 3.26
N ILE A 99 8.62 -8.57 2.18
CA ILE A 99 8.68 -8.06 0.81
C ILE A 99 7.64 -6.94 0.61
N ASN A 100 6.41 -7.15 1.06
CA ASN A 100 5.35 -6.13 0.97
C ASN A 100 5.67 -4.88 1.78
N GLU A 101 6.35 -5.02 2.93
CA GLU A 101 6.86 -3.89 3.71
C GLU A 101 7.91 -3.09 2.91
N VAL A 102 8.85 -3.76 2.24
CA VAL A 102 9.91 -3.11 1.45
C VAL A 102 9.36 -2.38 0.23
N ILE A 103 8.38 -2.98 -0.47
CA ILE A 103 7.79 -2.41 -1.69
C ILE A 103 6.77 -1.30 -1.35
N GLY A 104 6.44 -1.10 -0.07
CA GLY A 104 5.41 -0.13 0.34
C GLY A 104 4.00 -0.58 -0.06
N LYS A 105 3.79 -1.89 -0.26
CA LYS A 105 2.47 -2.50 -0.52
C LYS A 105 1.63 -2.67 0.75
N ASN A 106 2.06 -2.12 1.88
CA ASN A 106 1.19 -1.87 3.03
C ASN A 106 0.18 -0.78 2.63
N LYS A 107 -0.76 -1.16 1.78
CA LYS A 107 -1.99 -0.42 1.61
C LYS A 107 -2.67 -0.47 2.98
N ASN A 108 -2.93 0.68 3.58
CA ASN A 108 -4.09 0.74 4.46
C ASN A 108 -5.21 0.15 3.63
N VAL A 109 -5.81 -0.94 4.11
CA VAL A 109 -7.07 -1.39 3.54
C VAL A 109 -8.03 -0.27 3.86
N GLU A 110 -8.17 0.66 2.92
CA GLU A 110 -9.20 1.67 3.01
C GLU A 110 -10.50 0.90 2.95
N GLU A 111 -11.16 0.82 4.10
CA GLU A 111 -12.48 0.24 4.19
C GLU A 111 -13.39 1.02 3.24
N ILE A 112 -14.07 0.33 2.34
CA ILE A 112 -14.99 0.95 1.39
C ILE A 112 -16.12 1.58 2.21
N LYS A 113 -16.09 2.90 2.35
CA LYS A 113 -17.05 3.63 3.21
C LYS A 113 -18.41 3.85 2.54
N LYS A 114 -18.43 3.97 1.20
CA LYS A 114 -19.66 4.21 0.42
C LYS A 114 -19.53 3.70 -1.01
N ILE A 115 -20.67 3.39 -1.62
CA ILE A 115 -20.83 3.14 -3.06
C ILE A 115 -21.88 4.10 -3.57
N THR A 116 -21.67 4.70 -4.74
CA THR A 116 -22.63 5.63 -5.35
C THR A 116 -23.10 5.08 -6.69
N GLN A 117 -24.41 4.98 -6.89
CA GLN A 117 -25.03 4.60 -8.16
C GLN A 117 -26.05 5.68 -8.56
N ASP A 118 -25.98 6.19 -9.79
CA ASP A 118 -26.91 7.21 -10.33
C ASP A 118 -27.14 8.42 -9.40
N GLY A 119 -26.08 8.85 -8.71
CA GLY A 119 -26.13 9.98 -7.75
C GLY A 119 -26.63 9.63 -6.34
N VAL A 120 -27.13 8.42 -6.12
CA VAL A 120 -27.57 7.93 -4.81
C VAL A 120 -26.38 7.34 -4.06
N ASN A 121 -26.09 7.90 -2.88
CA ASN A 121 -25.03 7.39 -2.01
C ASN A 121 -25.58 6.25 -1.12
N PHE A 122 -25.06 5.04 -1.32
CA PHE A 122 -25.24 3.92 -0.41
C PHE A 122 -24.13 3.99 0.63
N VAL A 123 -24.49 4.41 1.84
CA VAL A 123 -23.59 4.49 2.99
C VAL A 123 -23.79 3.23 3.83
N GLU A 124 -22.67 2.65 4.25
CA GLU A 124 -22.52 1.39 4.96
C GLU A 124 -22.72 0.11 4.13
N ALA A 125 -21.64 -0.66 4.04
CA ALA A 125 -21.66 -2.11 3.79
C ALA A 125 -22.39 -2.92 4.90
N LYS A 126 -23.33 -2.28 5.60
CA LYS A 126 -24.20 -2.83 6.65
C LYS A 126 -25.66 -2.33 6.56
N VAL A 127 -26.12 -1.78 5.44
CA VAL A 127 -27.55 -1.53 5.26
C VAL A 127 -28.23 -2.78 4.69
N ASN A 128 -28.87 -3.53 5.60
CA ASN A 128 -30.02 -4.40 5.33
C ASN A 128 -29.79 -5.60 4.40
N GLY A 129 -28.73 -6.38 4.63
CA GLY A 129 -28.58 -7.72 4.05
C GLY A 129 -28.33 -7.77 2.54
N LYS A 130 -28.30 -6.62 1.85
CA LYS A 130 -27.84 -6.52 0.46
C LYS A 130 -26.33 -6.35 0.44
N SER A 131 -25.64 -7.31 -0.14
CA SER A 131 -24.20 -7.26 -0.29
C SER A 131 -23.83 -6.22 -1.35
N VAL A 132 -22.59 -5.71 -1.28
CA VAL A 132 -21.99 -4.93 -2.39
C VAL A 132 -22.09 -5.68 -3.72
N GLY A 133 -22.07 -7.02 -3.68
CA GLY A 133 -22.26 -7.88 -4.84
C GLY A 133 -23.61 -7.67 -5.52
N ASP A 134 -24.69 -7.48 -4.77
CA ASP A 134 -26.03 -7.31 -5.35
C ASP A 134 -26.18 -5.98 -6.07
N ILE A 135 -25.60 -4.90 -5.54
CA ILE A 135 -25.58 -3.58 -6.18
C ILE A 135 -24.81 -3.66 -7.51
N ILE A 136 -23.63 -4.28 -7.48
CA ILE A 136 -22.81 -4.46 -8.69
C ILE A 136 -23.52 -5.35 -9.71
N ASN A 137 -24.14 -6.45 -9.25
CA ASN A 137 -24.85 -7.38 -10.12
C ASN A 137 -26.04 -6.69 -10.81
N ASN A 138 -26.86 -5.95 -10.05
CA ASN A 138 -27.99 -5.21 -10.62
C ASN A 138 -27.53 -4.14 -11.61
N TYR A 139 -26.45 -3.42 -11.32
CA TYR A 139 -25.89 -2.46 -12.28
C TYR A 139 -25.52 -3.12 -13.62
N PHE A 140 -24.79 -4.24 -13.59
CA PHE A 140 -24.38 -4.90 -14.84
C PHE A 140 -25.52 -5.60 -15.59
N VAL A 141 -26.57 -6.04 -14.88
CA VAL A 141 -27.80 -6.53 -15.51
C VAL A 141 -28.56 -5.38 -16.17
N GLU A 142 -28.76 -4.27 -15.46
CA GLU A 142 -29.56 -3.14 -15.92
C GLU A 142 -28.87 -2.30 -17.01
N VAL A 143 -27.54 -2.19 -17.00
CA VAL A 143 -26.82 -1.35 -17.97
C VAL A 143 -27.01 -1.83 -19.41
N GLY A 144 -27.12 -3.15 -19.61
CA GLY A 144 -27.41 -3.75 -20.91
C GLY A 144 -28.78 -3.32 -21.42
N GLU A 145 -29.82 -3.47 -20.59
CA GLU A 145 -31.17 -3.04 -20.96
C GLU A 145 -31.27 -1.53 -21.17
N LYS A 146 -30.67 -0.71 -20.28
CA LYS A 146 -30.66 0.75 -20.40
C LYS A 146 -30.01 1.18 -21.73
N ASN A 147 -28.88 0.58 -22.10
CA ASN A 147 -28.19 0.88 -23.35
C ASN A 147 -29.00 0.41 -24.56
N CYS A 148 -29.58 -0.80 -24.54
CA CYS A 148 -30.42 -1.30 -25.64
C CYS A 148 -31.67 -0.42 -25.85
N ARG A 149 -32.31 0.05 -24.77
CA ARG A 149 -33.44 0.97 -24.87
C ARG A 149 -33.03 2.34 -25.43
N ALA A 150 -31.83 2.82 -25.11
CA ALA A 150 -31.31 4.09 -25.61
C ALA A 150 -30.90 4.05 -27.10
N LEU A 151 -30.47 2.88 -27.59
CA LEU A 151 -30.05 2.69 -28.98
C LEU A 151 -31.22 2.55 -29.97
N GLY A 152 -32.46 2.41 -29.47
CA GLY A 152 -33.62 2.09 -30.30
C GLY A 152 -33.57 0.64 -30.82
N GLN A 153 -34.71 -0.02 -30.91
CA GLN A 153 -34.79 -1.34 -31.56
C GLN A 153 -34.72 -1.14 -33.08
N ASP A 154 -33.55 -0.80 -33.61
CA ASP A 154 -33.30 -0.91 -35.03
C ASP A 154 -32.70 -2.29 -35.31
N ASP A 155 -33.57 -3.21 -35.72
CA ASP A 155 -33.26 -4.59 -36.09
C ASP A 155 -32.28 -4.67 -37.28
N SER A 156 -31.95 -3.53 -37.89
CA SER A 156 -30.97 -3.37 -38.97
C SER A 156 -29.56 -3.86 -38.62
N SER A 157 -29.21 -3.91 -37.32
CA SER A 157 -27.88 -4.39 -36.89
C SER A 157 -27.71 -5.92 -36.97
N LEU A 158 -28.80 -6.71 -36.98
CA LEU A 158 -28.74 -8.16 -37.16
C LEU A 158 -28.53 -8.58 -38.63
N VAL A 159 -28.88 -7.70 -39.58
CA VAL A 159 -28.65 -7.94 -41.01
C VAL A 159 -27.14 -8.00 -41.32
N TYR A 160 -26.33 -7.20 -40.60
CA TYR A 160 -24.89 -7.13 -40.84
C TYR A 160 -24.10 -8.34 -40.30
N VAL A 161 -24.65 -9.08 -39.32
CA VAL A 161 -23.98 -10.25 -38.74
C VAL A 161 -24.25 -11.53 -39.53
N ARG A 162 -25.36 -11.59 -40.29
CA ARG A 162 -25.80 -12.80 -40.98
C ARG A 162 -24.96 -13.13 -42.22
N ASP A 163 -24.51 -12.12 -42.96
CA ASP A 163 -23.74 -12.33 -44.20
C ASP A 163 -22.22 -12.51 -43.96
N SER A 164 -21.70 -12.17 -42.78
CA SER A 164 -20.25 -12.18 -42.51
C SER A 164 -19.74 -13.38 -41.70
N LEU A 165 -20.56 -14.37 -41.36
CA LEU A 165 -20.12 -15.55 -40.61
C LEU A 165 -20.48 -16.84 -41.34
N ASN A 166 -19.70 -17.14 -42.37
CA ASN A 166 -19.52 -18.52 -42.87
C ASN A 166 -18.57 -19.31 -41.94
N TYR A 167 -18.68 -19.08 -40.63
CA TYR A 167 -17.97 -19.78 -39.56
C TYR A 167 -19.00 -20.20 -38.53
N ASP A 168 -18.82 -21.39 -37.96
CA ASP A 168 -19.65 -21.92 -36.88
C ASP A 168 -19.81 -20.85 -35.79
N ILE A 169 -21.01 -20.28 -35.74
CA ILE A 169 -21.41 -19.34 -34.70
C ILE A 169 -21.09 -20.00 -33.37
N PHE A 170 -20.25 -19.35 -32.56
CA PHE A 170 -19.93 -19.82 -31.23
C PHE A 170 -21.25 -19.99 -30.46
N LYS A 171 -21.64 -21.26 -30.25
CA LYS A 171 -22.82 -21.64 -29.50
C LYS A 171 -22.35 -22.23 -28.19
N PHE A 172 -22.91 -21.74 -27.09
CA PHE A 172 -22.80 -22.44 -25.82
C PHE A 172 -23.53 -23.78 -25.96
N GLY A 173 -22.76 -24.88 -25.91
CA GLY A 173 -23.34 -26.20 -25.69
C GLY A 173 -23.96 -26.25 -24.30
N SER A 174 -25.14 -26.88 -24.17
CA SER A 174 -25.71 -27.14 -22.86
C SER A 174 -24.75 -28.00 -22.06
N ILE A 175 -24.16 -27.44 -21.01
CA ILE A 175 -23.27 -28.15 -20.10
C ILE A 175 -24.13 -28.82 -19.02
N SER A 176 -23.98 -30.14 -18.86
CA SER A 176 -24.68 -30.88 -17.83
C SER A 176 -24.00 -30.72 -16.46
N VAL A 177 -24.75 -30.97 -15.40
CA VAL A 177 -24.20 -30.98 -14.02
C VAL A 177 -23.07 -32.00 -13.88
N ASP A 178 -23.11 -33.09 -14.65
CA ASP A 178 -22.09 -34.14 -14.59
C ASP A 178 -20.79 -33.73 -15.30
N ASP A 179 -20.85 -32.94 -16.37
CA ASP A 179 -19.67 -32.36 -17.04
C ASP A 179 -18.92 -31.42 -16.08
N VAL A 180 -19.66 -30.60 -15.34
CA VAL A 180 -19.10 -29.71 -14.31
C VAL A 180 -18.45 -30.51 -13.19
N ARG A 181 -19.10 -31.59 -12.73
CA ARG A 181 -18.54 -32.48 -11.70
C ARG A 181 -17.27 -33.19 -12.17
N LEU A 182 -17.21 -33.62 -13.44
CA LEU A 182 -16.03 -34.23 -14.06
C LEU A 182 -14.85 -33.24 -14.09
N ALA A 183 -15.09 -32.02 -14.55
CA ALA A 183 -14.07 -30.98 -14.58
C ALA A 183 -13.54 -30.66 -13.16
N ILE A 184 -14.43 -30.54 -12.17
CA ILE A 184 -14.03 -30.31 -10.77
C ILE A 184 -13.20 -31.48 -10.22
N ARG A 185 -13.54 -32.73 -10.56
CA ARG A 185 -12.78 -33.91 -10.15
C ARG A 185 -11.38 -33.95 -10.78
N SER A 186 -11.24 -33.56 -12.05
CA SER A 186 -9.93 -33.50 -12.71
C SER A 186 -8.98 -32.45 -12.13
N LEU A 187 -9.49 -31.49 -11.35
CA LEU A 187 -8.70 -30.44 -10.70
C LEU A 187 -8.17 -30.84 -9.32
N ARG A 188 -8.65 -31.94 -8.74
CA ARG A 188 -8.09 -32.52 -7.51
C ARG A 188 -7.13 -33.63 -7.87
N GLY A 189 -5.87 -33.26 -8.10
CA GLY A 189 -4.73 -34.18 -8.00
C GLY A 189 -4.47 -34.55 -6.54
#